data_AF-A0A934AN34-F1
#
_entry.id   AF-A0A934AN34-F1
#
_cell.length_a   1.000
_cell.length_b   1.000
_cell.length_c   1.000
_cell.angle_alpha   90.00
_cell.angle_beta   90.00
_cell.angle_gamma   90.00
#
_symmetry.space_group_name_H-M   'P 1'
#
loop_
_entity.id
_entity.type
_entity.pdbx_description
1 polymer ?
#
loop_
_entity_poly.entity_id
_entity_poly.type
_entity_poly.pdbx_seq_one_letter_code
_entity_poly.pdbx_strand_id
1 'polypeptide(L)'
;MRTQEQAPAPILPPLAEKLAAGIALAHGLGLFLAPGILGGRGAAGGSAGIPLLPYLGVILSLEAALLSSNLSRNGGAWIPGPVMGGLDLIGRRFASFYRGGVLLILLGCLFAGGQTLLSFQDRRALGVPGIALVLLLAFHRFWSERTAALGYTAAGLRRTFAPGLHLAWLLGSAVLLFMTPFASVVRSGPLVLALAGAGQALQLLHLMAKIVLRAAPLHPTLAARLASSRPPLDLESFEHKVLRQPQAAPRPQTADAVLVESGSFRVDVSRLLDKLRDHQLPDPKDFILAWLRCATASGAKDIGLDPVEGGLRMTFDGRPFSSQELGNPYGALLDPEASEALRGRHFAYGLLAAQRLKPDSIKVFSGPSKDRAVMVLADKESSSGSPSAEPGKGTVIELRWPETASKPDVQGIIERAVRAFGLCKAELRAAGSKVNPYPWEASPGEPVGKWQIASGEGCRGAVRHFVPAPDELPKAEIHVYVLGTFIQRIVRHQYSSFEAYLACDDLALDISQTRVADLKELEQRLETLL
;
A
#
# COMPACT_ATOMS: atom_id res chain seq x y z
N MET A 1 -17.62 -57.47 1.17
CA MET A 1 -16.52 -57.11 2.09
C MET A 1 -15.84 -55.86 1.53
N ARG A 2 -16.10 -54.68 2.11
CA ARG A 2 -15.42 -53.43 1.78
C ARG A 2 -14.39 -53.17 2.89
N THR A 3 -13.12 -53.16 2.52
CA THR A 3 -11.99 -52.80 3.38
C THR A 3 -12.06 -51.31 3.70
N GLN A 4 -12.05 -51.00 4.99
CA GLN A 4 -12.09 -49.66 5.55
C GLN A 4 -10.66 -49.12 5.59
N GLU A 5 -10.40 -48.09 4.80
CA GLU A 5 -9.08 -47.43 4.70
C GLU A 5 -8.90 -46.50 5.91
N GLN A 6 -7.99 -46.85 6.82
CA GLN A 6 -7.62 -46.05 7.99
C GLN A 6 -6.71 -44.89 7.53
N ALA A 7 -7.12 -43.65 7.82
CA ALA A 7 -6.28 -42.48 7.64
C ALA A 7 -5.10 -42.46 8.64
N PRO A 8 -3.89 -42.05 8.24
CA PRO A 8 -2.73 -41.98 9.13
C PRO A 8 -2.84 -40.81 10.12
N ALA A 9 -2.40 -41.06 11.36
CA ALA A 9 -2.32 -40.07 12.42
C ALA A 9 -1.28 -38.96 12.08
N PRO A 10 -1.55 -37.69 12.43
CA PRO A 10 -0.60 -36.61 12.19
C PRO A 10 0.59 -36.69 13.17
N ILE A 11 1.78 -36.77 12.60
CA ILE A 11 3.06 -36.61 13.31
C ILE A 11 3.29 -35.09 13.49
N LEU A 12 3.19 -34.61 14.73
CA LEU A 12 3.58 -33.25 15.11
C LEU A 12 5.09 -33.19 15.43
N PRO A 13 5.83 -32.16 14.99
CA PRO A 13 7.25 -32.01 15.31
C PRO A 13 7.50 -31.40 16.71
N PRO A 14 8.71 -31.55 17.28
CA PRO A 14 9.05 -31.24 18.68
C PRO A 14 9.33 -29.74 18.87
N LEU A 15 8.32 -28.90 18.65
CA LEU A 15 8.41 -27.45 18.88
C LEU A 15 8.07 -27.09 20.34
N ALA A 16 7.17 -27.84 20.97
CA ALA A 16 6.71 -27.58 22.34
C ALA A 16 7.80 -27.82 23.40
N GLU A 17 8.62 -28.85 23.24
CA GLU A 17 9.75 -29.12 24.15
C GLU A 17 10.86 -28.07 24.03
N LYS A 18 11.15 -27.58 22.82
CA LYS A 18 12.14 -26.53 22.60
C LYS A 18 11.69 -25.18 23.17
N LEU A 19 10.38 -24.91 23.17
CA LEU A 19 9.81 -23.70 23.76
C LEU A 19 9.83 -23.74 25.30
N ALA A 20 9.52 -24.90 25.90
CA ALA A 20 9.58 -25.10 27.34
C ALA A 20 11.01 -24.97 27.89
N ALA A 21 12.01 -25.47 27.14
CA ALA A 21 13.41 -25.34 27.50
C ALA A 21 13.91 -23.87 27.44
N GLY A 22 13.43 -23.07 26.47
CA GLY A 22 13.78 -21.65 26.37
C GLY A 22 13.22 -20.78 27.51
N ILE A 23 12.00 -21.09 27.97
CA ILE A 23 11.34 -20.37 29.07
C ILE A 23 12.01 -20.66 30.42
N ALA A 24 12.44 -21.90 30.66
CA ALA A 24 13.17 -22.27 31.87
C ALA A 24 14.54 -21.56 31.96
N LEU A 25 15.21 -21.35 30.83
CA LEU A 25 16.53 -20.70 30.75
C LEU A 25 16.43 -19.18 31.00
N ALA A 26 15.35 -18.54 30.54
CA ALA A 26 15.09 -17.12 30.80
C ALA A 26 14.74 -16.83 32.28
N HIS A 27 13.99 -17.72 32.94
CA HIS A 27 13.73 -17.61 34.38
C HIS A 27 14.97 -17.88 35.24
N GLY A 28 15.86 -18.77 34.83
CA GLY A 28 17.13 -19.03 35.53
C GLY A 28 18.10 -17.84 35.48
N LEU A 29 18.18 -17.12 34.36
CA LEU A 29 19.05 -15.94 34.19
C LEU A 29 18.55 -14.70 34.96
N GLY A 30 17.24 -14.55 35.13
CA GLY A 30 16.65 -13.43 35.89
C GLY A 30 16.90 -13.48 37.40
N LEU A 31 17.21 -14.67 37.95
CA LEU A 31 17.47 -14.87 39.38
C LEU A 31 18.95 -14.73 39.78
N PHE A 32 19.88 -14.61 38.82
CA PHE A 32 21.33 -14.57 39.09
C PHE A 32 21.97 -13.17 39.05
N LEU A 33 21.23 -12.12 38.70
CA LEU A 33 21.73 -10.74 38.69
C LEU A 33 21.24 -9.93 39.90
N ALA A 34 21.50 -10.42 41.11
CA ALA A 34 21.63 -9.62 42.33
C ALA A 34 22.22 -10.47 43.47
N PRO A 35 23.54 -10.41 43.70
CA PRO A 35 23.96 -9.88 45.00
C PRO A 35 25.27 -9.11 44.93
N GLY A 36 25.25 -7.85 45.34
CA GLY A 36 26.48 -7.10 45.58
C GLY A 36 26.26 -5.60 45.52
N ILE A 37 25.77 -5.03 46.61
CA ILE A 37 26.14 -3.71 47.19
C ILE A 37 25.32 -3.62 48.49
N LEU A 38 25.86 -4.16 49.58
CA LEU A 38 25.50 -3.79 50.95
C LEU A 38 26.69 -4.16 51.85
N GLY A 39 27.52 -3.16 52.13
CA GLY A 39 28.67 -3.29 53.03
C GLY A 39 29.42 -1.96 53.14
N GLY A 40 28.99 -1.09 54.04
CA GLY A 40 29.74 0.13 54.37
C GLY A 40 28.90 1.24 54.99
N ARG A 41 28.94 1.32 56.33
CA ARG A 41 28.34 2.36 57.18
C ARG A 41 28.75 3.79 56.78
N GLY A 42 27.81 4.74 56.90
CA GLY A 42 28.14 6.10 57.31
C GLY A 42 27.28 7.23 56.74
N ALA A 43 26.49 7.84 57.62
CA ALA A 43 25.93 9.19 57.55
C ALA A 43 24.69 9.46 56.65
N ALA A 44 23.80 10.24 57.25
CA ALA A 44 22.43 10.53 56.86
C ALA A 44 22.28 11.31 55.53
N GLY A 45 21.29 10.89 54.74
CA GLY A 45 20.82 11.62 53.56
C GLY A 45 19.71 10.81 52.90
N GLY A 46 18.45 11.11 53.23
CA GLY A 46 17.29 10.43 52.66
C GLY A 46 17.21 10.62 51.15
N SER A 47 17.41 9.55 50.38
CA SER A 47 17.05 9.50 48.97
C SER A 47 15.70 8.78 48.85
N ALA A 48 14.71 9.48 48.30
CA ALA A 48 13.43 8.88 47.96
C ALA A 48 13.65 7.93 46.77
N GLY A 49 13.61 6.62 47.03
CA GLY A 49 13.62 5.61 45.99
C GLY A 49 12.41 5.78 45.07
N ILE A 50 12.65 5.89 43.77
CA ILE A 50 11.60 5.91 42.75
C ILE A 50 10.95 4.51 42.74
N PRO A 51 9.64 4.36 42.97
CA PRO A 51 9.01 3.06 42.89
C PRO A 51 8.96 2.63 41.41
N LEU A 52 9.70 1.57 41.07
CA LEU A 52 9.70 0.94 39.73
C LEU A 52 8.46 0.04 39.49
N LEU A 53 7.66 -0.22 40.52
CA LEU A 53 6.45 -1.04 40.44
C LEU A 53 5.41 -0.64 39.37
N PRO A 54 5.10 0.65 39.12
CA PRO A 54 4.10 1.02 38.12
C PRO A 54 4.59 0.77 36.68
N TYR A 55 5.91 0.74 36.43
CA TYR A 55 6.47 0.48 35.10
C TYR A 55 6.47 -1.00 34.76
N LEU A 56 6.68 -1.87 35.76
CA LEU A 56 6.61 -3.32 35.58
C LEU A 56 5.21 -3.78 35.16
N GLY A 57 4.16 -3.17 35.73
CA GLY A 57 2.76 -3.48 35.35
C GLY A 57 2.41 -3.12 33.91
N VAL A 58 2.99 -2.03 33.38
CA VAL A 58 2.79 -1.61 31.99
C VAL A 58 3.50 -2.55 31.02
N ILE A 59 4.74 -2.96 31.33
CA ILE A 59 5.51 -3.88 30.49
C ILE A 59 4.83 -5.25 30.42
N LEU A 60 4.39 -5.79 31.56
CA LEU A 60 3.69 -7.07 31.64
C LEU A 60 2.33 -7.04 30.92
N SER A 61 1.62 -5.90 30.97
CA SER A 61 0.36 -5.72 30.23
C SER A 61 0.58 -5.65 28.72
N LEU A 62 1.71 -5.07 28.28
CA LEU A 62 2.07 -4.96 26.87
C LEU A 62 2.48 -6.31 26.28
N GLU A 63 3.27 -7.08 27.02
CA GLU A 63 3.64 -8.45 26.62
C GLU A 63 2.43 -9.37 26.56
N ALA A 64 1.52 -9.30 27.54
CA ALA A 64 0.27 -10.07 27.51
C ALA A 64 -0.62 -9.73 26.29
N ALA A 65 -0.69 -8.45 25.91
CA ALA A 65 -1.42 -8.01 24.72
C ALA A 65 -0.78 -8.49 23.41
N LEU A 66 0.56 -8.52 23.33
CA LEU A 66 1.30 -9.02 22.17
C LEU A 66 1.22 -10.54 22.04
N LEU A 67 1.26 -11.26 23.17
CA LEU A 67 1.05 -12.71 23.23
C LEU A 67 -0.38 -13.10 22.83
N SER A 68 -1.40 -12.38 23.30
CA SER A 68 -2.79 -12.59 22.90
C SER A 68 -3.02 -12.34 21.40
N SER A 69 -2.39 -11.30 20.85
CA SER A 69 -2.42 -10.99 19.41
C SER A 69 -1.76 -12.06 18.54
N ASN A 70 -0.64 -12.64 18.99
CA ASN A 70 0.01 -13.74 18.28
C ASN A 70 -0.73 -15.07 18.40
N LEU A 71 -1.38 -15.35 19.53
CA LEU A 71 -2.24 -16.53 19.69
C LEU A 71 -3.49 -16.46 18.81
N SER A 72 -4.10 -15.26 18.64
CA SER A 72 -5.21 -15.03 17.71
C SER A 72 -4.85 -15.26 16.24
N ARG A 73 -3.56 -15.11 15.86
CA ARG A 73 -3.08 -15.34 14.49
C ARG A 73 -2.96 -16.83 14.14
N ASN A 74 -2.83 -17.72 15.13
CA ASN A 74 -2.51 -19.13 14.90
C ASN A 74 -3.64 -20.13 15.21
N GLY A 75 -4.85 -19.67 15.57
CA GLY A 75 -6.00 -20.56 15.74
C GLY A 75 -7.27 -19.81 16.12
N GLY A 76 -8.36 -20.04 15.37
CA GLY A 76 -9.62 -19.30 15.47
C GLY A 76 -10.42 -19.56 16.75
N ALA A 77 -10.08 -18.86 17.83
CA ALA A 77 -10.92 -18.76 19.02
C ALA A 77 -11.58 -17.38 19.13
N TRP A 78 -12.91 -17.39 19.26
CA TRP A 78 -13.75 -16.20 19.48
C TRP A 78 -13.47 -15.59 20.86
N ILE A 79 -13.27 -14.26 20.93
CA ILE A 79 -13.10 -13.54 22.20
C ILE A 79 -14.49 -13.06 22.68
N PRO A 80 -14.93 -13.39 23.91
CA PRO A 80 -16.23 -12.94 24.41
C PRO A 80 -16.25 -11.44 24.72
N GLY A 81 -17.43 -10.82 24.52
CA GLY A 81 -17.69 -9.38 24.65
C GLY A 81 -17.24 -8.63 25.91
N PRO A 82 -17.04 -9.24 27.11
CA PRO A 82 -16.58 -8.50 28.29
C PRO A 82 -15.15 -7.95 28.16
N VAL A 83 -14.31 -8.53 27.29
CA VAL A 83 -12.91 -8.10 27.09
C VAL A 83 -12.83 -6.78 26.30
N MET A 84 -13.78 -6.54 25.39
CA MET A 84 -13.87 -5.31 24.60
C MET A 84 -14.26 -4.08 25.44
N GLY A 85 -15.13 -4.26 26.44
CA GLY A 85 -15.52 -3.18 27.37
C GLY A 85 -14.35 -2.75 28.27
N GLY A 86 -13.46 -3.67 28.63
CA GLY A 86 -12.23 -3.37 29.37
C GLY A 86 -11.26 -2.50 28.56
N LEU A 87 -11.09 -2.78 27.26
CA LEU A 87 -10.17 -2.03 26.40
C LEU A 87 -10.62 -0.59 26.13
N ASP A 88 -11.93 -0.36 26.02
CA ASP A 88 -12.48 1.00 25.85
C ASP A 88 -12.37 1.82 27.15
N LEU A 89 -12.54 1.19 28.32
CA LEU A 89 -12.28 1.80 29.62
C LEU A 89 -10.80 2.11 29.83
N ILE A 90 -9.90 1.22 29.38
CA ILE A 90 -8.44 1.43 29.38
C ILE A 90 -8.09 2.61 28.47
N GLY A 91 -8.64 2.70 27.26
CA GLY A 91 -8.41 3.82 26.34
C GLY A 91 -8.84 5.17 26.90
N ARG A 92 -10.03 5.24 27.55
CA ARG A 92 -10.51 6.47 28.21
C ARG A 92 -9.67 6.85 29.42
N ARG A 93 -9.27 5.88 30.25
CA ARG A 93 -8.37 6.11 31.38
C ARG A 93 -6.98 6.53 30.92
N PHE A 94 -6.48 5.98 29.81
CA PHE A 94 -5.21 6.35 29.21
C PHE A 94 -5.22 7.79 28.68
N ALA A 95 -6.30 8.22 28.02
CA ALA A 95 -6.45 9.61 27.57
C ALA A 95 -6.57 10.60 28.74
N SER A 96 -7.24 10.22 29.83
CA SER A 96 -7.31 11.02 31.06
C SER A 96 -5.96 11.09 31.78
N PHE A 97 -5.24 9.96 31.84
CA PHE A 97 -3.90 9.88 32.41
C PHE A 97 -2.88 10.68 31.57
N TYR A 98 -3.05 10.72 30.24
CA TYR A 98 -2.23 11.53 29.35
C TYR A 98 -2.38 13.04 29.61
N ARG A 99 -3.62 13.51 29.83
CA ARG A 99 -3.89 14.91 30.16
C ARG A 99 -3.36 15.29 31.55
N GLY A 100 -3.55 14.42 32.55
CA GLY A 100 -3.07 14.66 33.92
C GLY A 100 -1.55 14.53 34.06
N GLY A 101 -0.95 13.52 33.41
CA GLY A 101 0.47 13.19 33.51
C GLY A 101 1.37 14.22 32.84
N VAL A 102 1.01 14.71 31.65
CA VAL A 102 1.78 15.78 30.98
C VAL A 102 1.72 17.07 31.77
N LEU A 103 0.56 17.40 32.35
CA LEU A 103 0.40 18.58 33.21
C LEU A 103 1.21 18.46 34.51
N LEU A 104 1.23 17.28 35.14
CA LEU A 104 2.02 17.00 36.34
C LEU A 104 3.53 17.06 36.07
N ILE A 105 4.00 16.56 34.92
CA ILE A 105 5.41 16.65 34.52
C ILE A 105 5.80 18.11 34.29
N LEU A 106 4.96 18.90 33.59
CA LEU A 106 5.21 20.31 33.36
C LEU A 106 5.19 21.13 34.67
N LEU A 107 4.24 20.84 35.57
CA LEU A 107 4.19 21.45 36.91
C LEU A 107 5.40 21.05 37.77
N GLY A 108 5.85 19.79 37.69
CA GLY A 108 7.06 19.33 38.37
C GLY A 108 8.32 20.04 37.86
N CYS A 109 8.45 20.23 36.54
CA CYS A 109 9.52 21.00 35.94
C CYS A 109 9.47 22.50 36.32
N LEU A 110 8.26 23.08 36.41
CA LEU A 110 8.04 24.45 36.89
C LEU A 110 8.42 24.62 38.36
N PHE A 111 8.05 23.65 39.21
CA PHE A 111 8.32 23.71 40.65
C PHE A 111 9.81 23.48 40.95
N ALA A 112 10.45 22.53 40.28
CA ALA A 112 11.89 22.28 40.37
C ALA A 112 12.71 23.46 39.81
N GLY A 113 12.28 24.04 38.68
CA GLY A 113 12.90 25.24 38.10
C GLY A 113 12.74 26.48 38.98
N GLY A 114 11.56 26.66 39.59
CA GLY A 114 11.26 27.78 40.49
C GLY A 114 12.05 27.76 41.80
N GLN A 115 12.25 26.58 42.39
CA GLN A 115 13.09 26.41 43.58
C GLN A 115 14.57 26.72 43.28
N THR A 116 15.05 26.40 42.07
CA THR A 116 16.43 26.67 41.66
C THR A 116 16.66 28.15 41.30
N LEU A 117 15.61 28.86 40.85
CA LEU A 117 15.65 30.30 40.52
C LEU A 117 15.56 31.20 41.75
N LEU A 118 14.90 30.77 42.83
CA LEU A 118 14.77 31.55 44.06
C LEU A 118 16.07 31.62 44.88
N SER A 119 17.08 30.80 44.59
CA SER A 119 18.39 30.86 45.26
C SER A 119 19.43 31.75 44.56
N PHE A 120 19.10 32.37 43.42
CA PHE A 120 19.99 33.28 42.70
C PHE A 120 19.43 34.72 42.76
N GLN A 121 19.84 35.46 43.78
CA GLN A 121 19.54 36.90 43.95
C GLN A 121 20.44 37.76 43.05
N ASP A 122 20.33 37.61 41.72
CA ASP A 122 20.97 38.57 40.81
C ASP A 122 20.12 38.84 39.56
N ARG A 123 19.52 40.04 39.51
CA ARG A 123 18.47 40.43 38.55
C ARG A 123 18.98 40.89 37.17
N ARG A 124 20.16 40.44 36.72
CA ARG A 124 20.72 40.83 35.41
C ARG A 124 20.97 39.68 34.43
N ALA A 125 20.42 38.50 34.69
CA ALA A 125 20.49 37.38 33.75
C ALA A 125 19.11 36.76 33.51
N LEU A 126 18.25 37.44 32.74
CA LEU A 126 17.34 36.72 31.84
C LEU A 126 18.18 36.17 30.69
N GLY A 127 19.07 35.23 31.03
CA GLY A 127 19.85 34.49 30.05
C GLY A 127 18.95 33.55 29.24
N VAL A 128 19.60 32.84 28.32
CA VAL A 128 19.07 31.79 27.44
C VAL A 128 17.92 30.92 28.03
N PRO A 129 17.88 30.54 29.33
CA PRO A 129 16.76 29.79 29.91
C PRO A 129 15.40 30.52 29.88
N GLY A 130 15.39 31.85 30.05
CA GLY A 130 14.16 32.65 29.99
C GLY A 130 13.57 32.68 28.59
N ILE A 131 14.44 32.75 27.56
CA ILE A 131 14.04 32.71 26.14
C ILE A 131 13.46 31.33 25.79
N ALA A 132 14.08 30.25 26.27
CA ALA A 132 13.58 28.89 26.05
C ALA A 132 12.18 28.68 26.66
N LEU A 133 11.94 29.20 27.87
CA LEU A 133 10.63 29.12 28.54
C LEU A 133 9.55 29.93 27.79
N VAL A 134 9.89 31.14 27.31
CA VAL A 134 8.98 31.97 26.52
C VAL A 134 8.61 31.29 25.20
N LEU A 135 9.58 30.66 24.52
CA LEU A 135 9.33 29.91 23.28
C LEU A 135 8.45 28.68 23.52
N LEU A 136 8.65 27.95 24.62
CA LEU A 136 7.81 26.81 25.02
C LEU A 136 6.37 27.23 25.32
N LEU A 137 6.19 28.33 26.04
CA LEU A 137 4.87 28.88 26.36
C LEU A 137 4.15 29.44 25.13
N ALA A 138 4.88 30.11 24.23
CA ALA A 138 4.35 30.60 22.96
C ALA A 138 3.92 29.43 22.06
N PHE A 139 4.73 28.37 21.99
CA PHE A 139 4.39 27.15 21.25
C PHE A 139 3.16 26.44 21.83
N HIS A 140 3.07 26.32 23.16
CA HIS A 140 1.90 25.76 23.84
C HIS A 140 0.63 26.57 23.56
N ARG A 141 0.71 27.91 23.63
CA ARG A 141 -0.43 28.79 23.34
C ARG A 141 -0.89 28.69 21.89
N PHE A 142 0.05 28.74 20.94
CA PHE A 142 -0.23 28.56 19.52
C PHE A 142 -0.92 27.21 19.22
N TRP A 143 -0.44 26.15 19.87
CA TRP A 143 -1.01 24.82 19.72
C TRP A 143 -2.42 24.71 20.33
N SER A 144 -2.61 25.25 21.54
CA SER A 144 -3.91 25.32 22.23
C SER A 144 -4.97 26.02 21.37
N GLU A 145 -4.65 27.21 20.84
CA GLU A 145 -5.55 28.02 20.03
C GLU A 145 -5.92 27.32 18.71
N ARG A 146 -4.97 26.62 18.06
CA ARG A 146 -5.27 25.81 16.86
C ARG A 146 -6.09 24.57 17.15
N THR A 147 -5.89 23.91 18.29
CA THR A 147 -6.68 22.73 18.65
C THR A 147 -8.13 23.07 19.01
N ALA A 148 -8.39 24.26 19.54
CA ALA A 148 -9.73 24.73 19.85
C ALA A 148 -10.55 25.11 18.59
N ALA A 149 -9.89 25.58 17.53
CA ALA A 149 -10.54 26.04 16.30
C ALA A 149 -10.97 24.91 15.33
N LEU A 150 -10.45 23.69 15.48
CA LEU A 150 -10.51 22.65 14.44
C LEU A 150 -11.53 21.53 14.69
N GLY A 151 -12.74 21.85 15.19
CA GLY A 151 -13.91 20.94 15.31
C GLY A 151 -13.68 19.49 14.87
N TYR A 152 -13.44 18.60 15.84
CA TYR A 152 -12.73 17.33 15.65
C TYR A 152 -13.30 16.39 14.58
N THR A 153 -12.55 16.19 13.49
CA THR A 153 -12.63 14.99 12.64
C THR A 153 -11.29 14.25 12.62
N ALA A 154 -11.33 12.91 12.52
CA ALA A 154 -10.14 12.05 12.57
C ALA A 154 -9.14 12.29 11.42
N ALA A 155 -9.62 12.79 10.27
CA ALA A 155 -8.77 13.22 9.16
C ALA A 155 -8.01 14.53 9.49
N GLY A 156 -8.63 15.43 10.24
CA GLY A 156 -7.98 16.62 10.80
C GLY A 156 -6.83 16.25 11.73
N LEU A 157 -7.06 15.30 12.65
CA LEU A 157 -6.02 14.79 13.57
C LEU A 157 -4.79 14.25 12.83
N ARG A 158 -4.94 13.48 11.75
CA ARG A 158 -3.78 12.99 10.97
C ARG A 158 -3.02 14.13 10.27
N ARG A 159 -3.72 15.14 9.74
CA ARG A 159 -3.12 16.28 9.03
C ARG A 159 -2.36 17.23 9.95
N THR A 160 -2.84 17.48 11.17
CA THR A 160 -2.14 18.38 12.12
C THR A 160 -1.08 17.68 12.97
N PHE A 161 -1.30 16.43 13.38
CA PHE A 161 -0.38 15.79 14.33
C PHE A 161 0.94 15.33 13.71
N ALA A 162 0.97 14.85 12.46
CA ALA A 162 2.20 14.33 11.86
C ALA A 162 3.33 15.38 11.72
N PRO A 163 3.09 16.56 11.12
CA PRO A 163 4.14 17.59 11.01
C PRO A 163 4.48 18.21 12.38
N GLY A 164 3.49 18.39 13.26
CA GLY A 164 3.71 18.92 14.61
C GLY A 164 4.58 18.00 15.48
N LEU A 165 4.38 16.68 15.39
CA LEU A 165 5.17 15.68 16.12
C LEU A 165 6.61 15.62 15.60
N HIS A 166 6.80 15.72 14.28
CA HIS A 166 8.14 15.78 13.68
C HIS A 166 8.88 17.06 14.06
N LEU A 167 8.22 18.22 14.05
CA LEU A 167 8.81 19.48 14.47
C LEU A 167 9.13 19.50 15.97
N ALA A 168 8.23 18.97 16.81
CA ALA A 168 8.48 18.82 18.24
C ALA A 168 9.65 17.87 18.53
N TRP A 169 9.80 16.80 17.75
CA TRP A 169 10.94 15.89 17.84
C TRP A 169 12.25 16.58 17.43
N LEU A 170 12.28 17.30 16.30
CA LEU A 170 13.46 18.05 15.86
C LEU A 170 13.87 19.13 16.86
N LEU A 171 12.90 19.88 17.40
CA LEU A 171 13.15 20.90 18.43
C LEU A 171 13.66 20.26 19.73
N GLY A 172 13.04 19.16 20.17
CA GLY A 172 13.48 18.42 21.36
C GLY A 172 14.91 17.86 21.21
N SER A 173 15.23 17.30 20.05
CA SER A 173 16.57 16.81 19.72
C SER A 173 17.60 17.94 19.62
N ALA A 174 17.24 19.08 19.02
CA ALA A 174 18.11 20.25 18.93
C ALA A 174 18.41 20.85 20.31
N VAL A 175 17.41 20.94 21.19
CA VAL A 175 17.60 21.39 22.58
C VAL A 175 18.50 20.42 23.35
N LEU A 176 18.31 19.11 23.20
CA LEU A 176 19.17 18.11 23.85
C LEU A 176 20.63 18.20 23.38
N LEU A 177 20.86 18.33 22.06
CA LEU A 177 22.19 18.52 21.46
C LEU A 177 22.85 19.83 21.92
N PHE A 178 22.07 20.91 22.00
CA PHE A 178 22.57 22.21 22.46
C PHE A 178 22.91 22.21 23.96
N MET A 179 22.18 21.45 24.78
CA MET A 179 22.42 21.36 26.23
C MET A 179 23.52 20.36 26.61
N THR A 180 23.91 19.45 25.71
CA THR A 180 24.95 18.45 25.98
C THR A 180 26.31 19.06 26.40
N PRO A 181 26.84 20.11 25.75
CA PRO A 181 28.09 20.74 26.20
C PRO A 181 27.97 21.56 27.51
N PHE A 182 26.75 21.94 27.92
CA PHE A 182 26.53 22.62 29.21
C PHE A 182 26.44 21.62 30.38
N ALA A 183 26.03 20.38 30.11
CA ALA A 183 25.98 19.32 31.12
C ALA A 183 27.36 18.95 31.69
N SER A 184 28.45 19.16 30.95
CA SER A 184 29.82 18.96 31.46
C SER A 184 30.29 20.06 32.42
N VAL A 185 29.64 21.22 32.43
CA VAL A 185 30.02 22.38 33.27
C VAL A 185 29.22 22.41 34.57
N VAL A 186 28.01 21.82 34.59
CA VAL A 186 27.13 21.84 35.76
C VAL A 186 27.23 20.51 36.51
N ARG A 187 27.91 20.52 37.66
CA ARG A 187 28.11 19.37 38.57
C ARG A 187 26.85 18.84 39.28
N SER A 188 25.65 19.17 38.82
CA SER A 188 24.39 18.68 39.41
C SER A 188 23.86 17.47 38.64
N GLY A 189 24.30 16.28 39.07
CA GLY A 189 23.81 14.98 38.60
C GLY A 189 22.28 14.83 38.43
N PRO A 190 21.40 15.42 39.28
CA PRO A 190 19.96 15.24 39.11
C PRO A 190 19.37 15.92 37.86
N LEU A 191 19.95 17.01 37.35
CA LEU A 191 19.42 17.69 36.15
C LEU A 191 19.69 16.86 34.88
N VAL A 192 20.88 16.27 34.79
CA VAL A 192 21.28 15.42 33.66
C VAL A 192 20.42 14.16 33.59
N LEU A 193 20.14 13.54 34.74
CA LEU A 193 19.23 12.39 34.84
C LEU A 193 17.79 12.75 34.43
N ALA A 194 17.28 13.92 34.83
CA ALA A 194 15.95 14.37 34.45
C ALA A 194 15.82 14.63 32.94
N LEU A 195 16.83 15.24 32.32
CA LEU A 195 16.86 15.49 30.87
C LEU A 195 17.00 14.19 30.06
N ALA A 196 17.81 13.24 30.53
CA ALA A 196 17.91 11.91 29.91
C ALA A 196 16.58 11.14 29.99
N GLY A 197 15.90 11.20 31.13
CA GLY A 197 14.57 10.60 31.31
C GLY A 197 13.50 11.22 30.40
N ALA A 198 13.52 12.56 30.25
CA ALA A 198 12.61 13.25 29.34
C ALA A 198 12.85 12.86 27.86
N GLY A 199 14.11 12.70 27.46
CA GLY A 199 14.48 12.21 26.13
C GLY A 199 13.95 10.80 25.85
N GLN A 200 14.10 9.87 26.80
CA GLN A 200 13.57 8.51 26.67
C GLN A 200 12.03 8.49 26.62
N ALA A 201 11.36 9.29 27.44
CA ALA A 201 9.90 9.40 27.41
C ALA A 201 9.38 9.91 26.06
N LEU A 202 10.06 10.89 25.45
CA LEU A 202 9.71 11.41 24.12
C LEU A 202 9.89 10.35 23.02
N GLN A 203 10.97 9.55 23.10
CA GLN A 203 11.22 8.44 22.17
C GLN A 203 10.13 7.36 22.29
N LEU A 204 9.74 7.00 23.52
CA LEU A 204 8.67 6.01 23.75
C LEU A 204 7.32 6.50 23.23
N LEU A 205 7.02 7.78 23.41
CA LEU A 205 5.80 8.40 22.89
C LEU A 205 5.75 8.38 21.36
N HIS A 206 6.87 8.69 20.70
CA HIS A 206 6.99 8.63 19.25
C HIS A 206 6.80 7.20 18.71
N LEU A 207 7.37 6.21 19.41
CA LEU A 207 7.20 4.79 19.08
C LEU A 207 5.72 4.38 19.21
N MET A 208 5.05 4.75 20.30
CA MET A 208 3.62 4.48 20.50
C MET A 208 2.76 5.12 19.41
N ALA A 209 3.04 6.37 19.02
CA ALA A 209 2.34 7.06 17.93
C ALA A 209 2.52 6.32 16.58
N LYS A 210 3.73 5.85 16.28
CA LYS A 210 4.00 5.03 15.09
C LYS A 210 3.24 3.70 15.10
N ILE A 211 3.18 3.04 16.25
CA ILE A 211 2.43 1.78 16.43
C ILE A 211 0.93 2.02 16.18
N VAL A 212 0.34 3.06 16.80
CA VAL A 212 -1.08 3.40 16.62
C VAL A 212 -1.39 3.76 15.15
N LEU A 213 -0.53 4.55 14.49
CA LEU A 213 -0.73 4.93 13.09
C LEU A 213 -0.63 3.74 12.13
N ARG A 214 0.23 2.75 12.44
CA ARG A 214 0.34 1.49 11.69
C ARG A 214 -0.79 0.51 11.99
N ALA A 215 -1.38 0.56 13.19
CA ALA A 215 -2.50 -0.28 13.58
C ALA A 215 -3.87 0.27 13.14
N ALA A 216 -3.99 1.57 12.88
CA ALA A 216 -5.23 2.21 12.44
C ALA A 216 -5.93 1.57 11.20
N PRO A 217 -5.22 1.06 10.17
CA PRO A 217 -5.83 0.36 9.05
C PRO A 217 -6.44 -1.00 9.43
N LEU A 218 -6.09 -1.55 10.59
CA LEU A 218 -6.53 -2.88 11.06
C LEU A 218 -7.85 -2.81 11.86
N HIS A 219 -8.41 -1.61 12.07
CA HIS A 219 -9.63 -1.42 12.85
C HIS A 219 -10.86 -1.20 11.93
N PRO A 220 -11.78 -2.16 11.82
CA PRO A 220 -12.85 -2.15 10.80
C PRO A 220 -13.82 -0.97 10.92
N THR A 221 -14.07 -0.47 12.14
CA THR A 221 -14.99 0.66 12.36
C THR A 221 -14.41 2.02 11.95
N LEU A 222 -13.07 2.18 11.94
CA LEU A 222 -12.41 3.40 11.47
C LEU A 222 -12.30 3.43 9.95
N ALA A 223 -12.06 2.26 9.32
CA ALA A 223 -12.06 2.11 7.87
C ALA A 223 -13.44 2.43 7.26
N ALA A 224 -14.54 1.97 7.90
CA ALA A 224 -15.91 2.24 7.44
C ALA A 224 -16.26 3.75 7.45
N ARG A 225 -15.80 4.52 8.44
CA ARG A 225 -16.05 5.97 8.52
C ARG A 225 -15.22 6.80 7.55
N LEU A 226 -14.09 6.28 7.07
CA LEU A 226 -13.26 6.94 6.05
C LEU A 226 -13.78 6.71 4.62
N ALA A 227 -14.67 5.74 4.41
CA ALA A 227 -15.24 5.41 3.11
C ALA A 227 -16.41 6.33 2.69
N SER A 228 -17.08 7.00 3.63
CA SER A 228 -18.34 7.72 3.40
C SER A 228 -18.21 9.16 2.85
N SER A 229 -17.05 9.56 2.34
CA SER A 229 -16.78 10.93 1.85
C SER A 229 -16.29 10.97 0.40
N ARG A 230 -16.70 10.01 -0.44
CA ARG A 230 -16.36 9.96 -1.86
C ARG A 230 -17.41 10.71 -2.70
N PRO A 231 -17.02 11.48 -3.74
CA PRO A 231 -17.97 12.12 -4.64
C PRO A 231 -18.82 11.05 -5.36
N PRO A 232 -20.13 11.28 -5.54
CA PRO A 232 -20.99 10.36 -6.28
C PRO A 232 -20.57 10.37 -7.76
N LEU A 233 -20.35 9.19 -8.34
CA LEU A 233 -20.36 9.06 -9.80
C LEU A 233 -21.73 9.57 -10.29
N ASP A 234 -21.73 10.34 -11.37
CA ASP A 234 -22.95 10.75 -12.05
C ASP A 234 -23.50 9.56 -12.83
N LEU A 235 -24.51 8.89 -12.26
CA LEU A 235 -24.91 7.52 -12.63
C LEU A 235 -26.28 7.44 -13.32
N GLU A 236 -27.00 8.56 -13.43
CA GLU A 236 -28.33 8.59 -14.05
C GLU A 236 -28.29 8.26 -15.55
N SER A 237 -27.12 8.37 -16.19
CA SER A 237 -26.92 8.01 -17.60
C SER A 237 -26.66 6.52 -17.88
N PHE A 238 -26.57 5.66 -16.85
CA PHE A 238 -26.12 4.26 -16.98
C PHE A 238 -27.21 3.19 -16.80
N GLU A 239 -28.50 3.50 -17.01
CA GLU A 239 -29.54 2.45 -17.08
C GLU A 239 -29.36 1.58 -18.34
N HIS A 240 -28.47 0.60 -18.26
CA HIS A 240 -28.21 -0.34 -19.35
C HIS A 240 -29.19 -1.51 -19.26
N LYS A 241 -30.19 -1.54 -20.15
CA LYS A 241 -31.06 -2.71 -20.32
C LYS A 241 -30.28 -3.77 -21.09
N VAL A 242 -29.59 -4.67 -20.39
CA VAL A 242 -28.88 -5.81 -21.00
C VAL A 242 -29.92 -6.78 -21.58
N LEU A 243 -30.27 -6.60 -22.84
CA LEU A 243 -31.04 -7.58 -23.60
C LEU A 243 -30.04 -8.60 -24.13
N ARG A 244 -29.88 -9.72 -23.41
CA ARG A 244 -29.19 -10.89 -23.99
C ARG A 244 -30.01 -11.34 -25.20
N GLN A 245 -29.48 -11.11 -26.40
CA GLN A 245 -29.98 -11.80 -27.59
C GLN A 245 -29.73 -13.30 -27.38
N PRO A 246 -30.75 -14.16 -27.46
CA PRO A 246 -30.56 -15.59 -27.38
C PRO A 246 -29.83 -16.06 -28.64
N GLN A 247 -28.49 -16.11 -28.60
CA GLN A 247 -27.69 -16.84 -29.57
C GLN A 247 -27.88 -18.33 -29.31
N ALA A 248 -28.94 -18.89 -29.90
CA ALA A 248 -29.17 -20.32 -29.92
C ALA A 248 -28.26 -20.96 -30.99
N ALA A 249 -27.10 -21.47 -30.57
CA ALA A 249 -26.44 -22.51 -31.34
C ALA A 249 -27.37 -23.75 -31.42
N PRO A 250 -27.49 -24.42 -32.58
CA PRO A 250 -28.33 -25.60 -32.71
C PRO A 250 -27.75 -26.74 -31.87
N ARG A 251 -28.28 -26.93 -30.66
CA ARG A 251 -27.97 -28.11 -29.85
C ARG A 251 -28.64 -29.34 -30.46
N PRO A 252 -27.99 -30.52 -30.44
CA PRO A 252 -28.60 -31.76 -30.90
C PRO A 252 -29.90 -32.02 -30.14
N GLN A 253 -30.98 -32.23 -30.90
CA GLN A 253 -32.36 -32.40 -30.44
C GLN A 253 -32.59 -33.77 -29.79
N THR A 254 -31.79 -34.14 -28.80
CA THR A 254 -31.99 -35.38 -28.05
C THR A 254 -32.72 -35.07 -26.75
N ALA A 255 -34.01 -35.42 -26.73
CA ALA A 255 -35.02 -35.24 -25.67
C ALA A 255 -35.63 -33.84 -25.55
N ASP A 256 -36.96 -33.80 -25.48
CA ASP A 256 -37.86 -32.63 -25.45
C ASP A 256 -37.61 -31.69 -24.27
N ALA A 257 -36.55 -30.89 -24.34
CA ALA A 257 -36.30 -29.82 -23.38
C ALA A 257 -37.25 -28.64 -23.69
N VAL A 258 -38.43 -28.65 -23.07
CA VAL A 258 -39.38 -27.52 -23.10
C VAL A 258 -38.79 -26.38 -22.27
N LEU A 259 -38.51 -25.24 -22.90
CA LEU A 259 -38.16 -24.01 -22.21
C LEU A 259 -39.34 -23.56 -21.33
N VAL A 260 -39.20 -23.67 -20.01
CA VAL A 260 -40.29 -23.38 -19.07
C VAL A 260 -40.47 -21.87 -18.83
N GLU A 261 -39.38 -21.11 -18.77
CA GLU A 261 -39.44 -19.65 -18.56
C GLU A 261 -38.10 -18.99 -18.91
N SER A 262 -38.13 -17.73 -19.37
CA SER A 262 -36.95 -16.87 -19.51
C SER A 262 -36.99 -15.72 -18.51
N GLY A 263 -36.01 -15.65 -17.60
CA GLY A 263 -35.84 -14.53 -16.67
C GLY A 263 -34.70 -13.59 -17.09
N SER A 264 -34.79 -12.31 -16.70
CA SER A 264 -33.69 -11.35 -16.84
C SER A 264 -33.19 -10.91 -15.46
N PHE A 265 -31.89 -10.98 -15.23
CA PHE A 265 -31.25 -10.37 -14.05
C PHE A 265 -30.83 -8.94 -14.38
N ARG A 266 -31.21 -7.98 -13.53
CA ARG A 266 -30.68 -6.62 -13.58
C ARG A 266 -29.54 -6.50 -12.58
N VAL A 267 -28.41 -5.97 -13.03
CA VAL A 267 -27.25 -5.68 -12.18
C VAL A 267 -27.17 -4.18 -11.98
N ASP A 268 -27.06 -3.75 -10.72
CA ASP A 268 -26.73 -2.37 -10.38
C ASP A 268 -25.29 -2.09 -10.85
N VAL A 269 -25.17 -1.40 -11.98
CA VAL A 269 -23.89 -1.10 -12.65
C VAL A 269 -22.98 -0.29 -11.74
N SER A 270 -23.53 0.65 -10.97
CA SER A 270 -22.77 1.49 -10.04
C SER A 270 -22.10 0.67 -8.96
N ARG A 271 -22.86 -0.22 -8.31
CA ARG A 271 -22.31 -1.13 -7.30
C ARG A 271 -21.31 -2.11 -7.89
N LEU A 272 -21.52 -2.56 -9.13
CA LEU A 272 -20.57 -3.40 -9.85
C LEU A 272 -19.24 -2.66 -10.09
N LEU A 273 -19.29 -1.43 -10.61
CA LEU A 273 -18.11 -0.61 -10.88
C LEU A 273 -17.38 -0.24 -9.58
N ASP A 274 -18.08 0.05 -8.49
CA ASP A 274 -17.48 0.28 -7.18
C ASP A 274 -16.73 -0.95 -6.68
N LYS A 275 -17.32 -2.14 -6.82
CA LYS A 275 -16.67 -3.41 -6.46
C LYS A 275 -15.46 -3.69 -7.33
N LEU A 276 -15.57 -3.51 -8.64
CA LEU A 276 -14.44 -3.69 -9.57
C LEU A 276 -13.33 -2.69 -9.24
N ARG A 277 -13.65 -1.42 -9.00
CA ARG A 277 -12.68 -0.42 -8.56
C ARG A 277 -11.95 -0.87 -7.30
N ASP A 278 -12.66 -1.35 -6.28
CA ASP A 278 -12.00 -1.65 -5.00
C ASP A 278 -11.20 -2.98 -5.01
N HIS A 279 -11.58 -3.95 -5.86
CA HIS A 279 -11.07 -5.33 -5.80
C HIS A 279 -10.34 -5.85 -7.04
N GLN A 280 -10.34 -5.13 -8.17
CA GLN A 280 -9.84 -5.72 -9.40
C GLN A 280 -8.30 -5.87 -9.40
N LEU A 281 -7.54 -4.78 -9.38
CA LEU A 281 -6.07 -4.87 -9.39
C LEU A 281 -5.54 -4.99 -7.95
N PRO A 282 -4.58 -5.88 -7.66
CA PRO A 282 -3.95 -5.95 -6.34
C PRO A 282 -3.29 -4.63 -5.94
N ASP A 283 -2.50 -4.04 -6.84
CA ASP A 283 -1.89 -2.73 -6.67
C ASP A 283 -2.57 -1.70 -7.60
N PRO A 284 -3.16 -0.62 -7.08
CA PRO A 284 -3.75 0.42 -7.92
C PRO A 284 -2.75 1.05 -8.90
N LYS A 285 -1.43 1.00 -8.63
CA LYS A 285 -0.38 1.49 -9.54
C LYS A 285 -0.26 0.67 -10.83
N ASP A 286 -0.83 -0.52 -10.88
CA ASP A 286 -0.86 -1.37 -12.07
C ASP A 286 -1.87 -0.89 -13.13
N PHE A 287 -2.57 0.23 -12.88
CA PHE A 287 -3.41 0.88 -13.88
C PHE A 287 -2.66 1.11 -15.21
N ILE A 288 -1.37 1.40 -15.12
CA ILE A 288 -0.52 1.67 -16.27
C ILE A 288 -0.35 0.43 -17.15
N LEU A 289 -0.32 -0.77 -16.56
CA LEU A 289 -0.22 -2.02 -17.31
C LEU A 289 -1.50 -2.28 -18.09
N ALA A 290 -2.66 -1.97 -17.52
CA ALA A 290 -3.93 -2.05 -18.23
C ALA A 290 -3.97 -1.07 -19.42
N TRP A 291 -3.48 0.16 -19.24
CA TRP A 291 -3.40 1.11 -20.36
C TRP A 291 -2.38 0.73 -21.43
N LEU A 292 -1.24 0.12 -21.07
CA LEU A 292 -0.30 -0.44 -22.05
C LEU A 292 -0.96 -1.53 -22.91
N ARG A 293 -1.69 -2.46 -22.27
CA ARG A 293 -2.48 -3.46 -23.01
C ARG A 293 -3.54 -2.82 -23.90
N CYS A 294 -4.19 -1.76 -23.42
CA CYS A 294 -5.14 -0.99 -24.24
C CYS A 294 -4.47 -0.38 -25.48
N ALA A 295 -3.29 0.22 -25.33
CA ALA A 295 -2.56 0.79 -26.46
C ALA A 295 -2.15 -0.29 -27.47
N THR A 296 -1.60 -1.41 -27.01
CA THR A 296 -1.24 -2.55 -27.87
C THR A 296 -2.48 -3.19 -28.53
N ALA A 297 -3.58 -3.37 -27.81
CA ALA A 297 -4.86 -3.84 -28.37
C ALA A 297 -5.48 -2.84 -29.37
N SER A 298 -5.12 -1.56 -29.27
CA SER A 298 -5.47 -0.54 -30.26
C SER A 298 -4.55 -0.57 -31.48
N GLY A 299 -3.56 -1.47 -31.53
CA GLY A 299 -2.61 -1.58 -32.62
C GLY A 299 -1.56 -0.47 -32.63
N ALA A 300 -1.27 0.15 -31.48
CA ALA A 300 -0.22 1.15 -31.37
C ALA A 300 1.14 0.57 -31.80
N LYS A 301 1.94 1.38 -32.49
CA LYS A 301 3.33 1.12 -32.85
C LYS A 301 4.29 1.90 -31.97
N ASP A 302 3.85 3.03 -31.44
CA ASP A 302 4.63 3.91 -30.58
C ASP A 302 3.78 4.31 -29.37
N ILE A 303 4.35 4.11 -28.18
CA ILE A 303 3.74 4.41 -26.89
C ILE A 303 4.71 5.29 -26.12
N GLY A 304 4.28 6.48 -25.71
CA GLY A 304 5.06 7.40 -24.86
C GLY A 304 4.51 7.47 -23.44
N LEU A 305 5.39 7.39 -22.45
CA LEU A 305 5.11 7.63 -21.04
C LEU A 305 6.01 8.75 -20.53
N ASP A 306 5.43 9.91 -20.27
CA ASP A 306 6.19 11.09 -19.86
C ASP A 306 5.66 11.63 -18.52
N PRO A 307 6.55 11.93 -17.56
CA PRO A 307 6.13 12.66 -16.38
C PRO A 307 5.69 14.06 -16.79
N VAL A 308 4.59 14.55 -16.21
CA VAL A 308 4.14 15.93 -16.36
C VAL A 308 4.02 16.59 -14.99
N GLU A 309 3.92 17.90 -14.97
CA GLU A 309 3.68 18.63 -13.72
C GLU A 309 2.43 18.08 -13.01
N GLY A 310 2.60 17.68 -11.75
CA GLY A 310 1.52 17.06 -10.97
C GLY A 310 1.08 15.66 -11.43
N GLY A 311 1.68 15.05 -12.46
CA GLY A 311 1.02 13.94 -13.16
C GLY A 311 1.86 13.00 -14.00
N LEU A 312 1.16 12.16 -14.76
CA LEU A 312 1.67 11.26 -15.79
C LEU A 312 0.90 11.52 -17.10
N ARG A 313 1.61 11.57 -18.21
CA ARG A 313 1.03 11.62 -19.56
C ARG A 313 1.40 10.35 -20.30
N MET A 314 0.40 9.68 -20.87
CA MET A 314 0.56 8.56 -21.78
C MET A 314 0.07 8.93 -23.17
N THR A 315 0.85 8.63 -24.20
CA THR A 315 0.49 8.87 -25.61
C THR A 315 0.64 7.58 -26.40
N PHE A 316 -0.20 7.36 -27.40
CA PHE A 316 -0.01 6.25 -28.35
C PHE A 316 -0.70 6.50 -29.69
N ASP A 317 -0.17 5.91 -30.76
CA ASP A 317 -0.59 6.10 -32.15
C ASP A 317 -1.55 5.00 -32.69
N GLY A 318 -2.11 4.18 -31.80
CA GLY A 318 -3.12 3.18 -32.13
C GLY A 318 -4.44 3.78 -32.60
N ARG A 319 -5.41 2.92 -32.94
CA ARG A 319 -6.75 3.34 -33.37
C ARG A 319 -7.38 4.25 -32.32
N PRO A 320 -7.86 5.45 -32.68
CA PRO A 320 -8.48 6.36 -31.74
C PRO A 320 -9.78 5.81 -31.16
N PHE A 321 -10.18 6.35 -30.01
CA PHE A 321 -11.50 6.19 -29.42
C PHE A 321 -12.49 7.14 -30.07
N SER A 322 -13.68 6.65 -30.35
CA SER A 322 -14.82 7.45 -30.75
C SER A 322 -15.40 8.22 -29.56
N SER A 323 -16.18 9.27 -29.84
CA SER A 323 -16.93 9.99 -28.81
C SER A 323 -17.91 9.08 -28.06
N GLN A 324 -18.45 8.04 -28.72
CA GLN A 324 -19.33 7.06 -28.08
C GLN A 324 -18.58 6.21 -27.06
N GLU A 325 -17.39 5.72 -27.41
CA GLU A 325 -16.55 4.93 -26.49
C GLU A 325 -16.09 5.77 -25.29
N LEU A 326 -15.68 7.01 -25.52
CA LEU A 326 -15.30 7.92 -24.43
C LEU A 326 -16.49 8.43 -23.60
N GLY A 327 -17.69 8.48 -24.19
CA GLY A 327 -18.93 8.82 -23.47
C GLY A 327 -19.41 7.70 -22.53
N ASN A 328 -19.08 6.44 -22.85
CA ASN A 328 -19.34 5.29 -21.98
C ASN A 328 -18.09 4.39 -21.87
N PRO A 329 -17.05 4.82 -21.15
CA PRO A 329 -15.76 4.13 -21.12
C PRO A 329 -15.84 2.76 -20.42
N TYR A 330 -16.89 2.52 -19.63
CA TYR A 330 -17.09 1.26 -18.89
C TYR A 330 -17.99 0.26 -19.62
N GLY A 331 -18.60 0.65 -20.75
CA GLY A 331 -19.52 -0.22 -21.50
C GLY A 331 -18.90 -1.57 -21.89
N ALA A 332 -17.61 -1.57 -22.24
CA ALA A 332 -16.85 -2.77 -22.60
C ALA A 332 -16.66 -3.78 -21.46
N LEU A 333 -16.94 -3.40 -20.20
CA LEU A 333 -16.98 -4.32 -19.06
C LEU A 333 -18.31 -5.05 -18.94
N LEU A 334 -19.38 -4.46 -19.48
CA LEU A 334 -20.75 -4.97 -19.39
C LEU A 334 -21.15 -5.80 -20.62
N ASP A 335 -20.56 -5.49 -21.77
CA ASP A 335 -20.77 -6.19 -23.03
C ASP A 335 -19.46 -6.78 -23.57
N PRO A 336 -19.10 -8.01 -23.15
CA PRO A 336 -17.83 -8.62 -23.52
C PRO A 336 -17.79 -9.13 -24.97
N GLU A 337 -18.94 -9.25 -25.65
CA GLU A 337 -19.06 -9.84 -26.99
C GLU A 337 -18.87 -8.80 -28.12
N ALA A 338 -18.84 -7.51 -27.80
CA ALA A 338 -18.53 -6.49 -28.78
C ALA A 338 -17.12 -6.71 -29.34
N SER A 339 -16.94 -6.63 -30.66
CA SER A 339 -15.63 -6.81 -31.32
C SER A 339 -14.56 -5.85 -30.79
N GLU A 340 -14.98 -4.71 -30.24
CA GLU A 340 -14.14 -3.67 -29.65
C GLU A 340 -13.94 -3.78 -28.14
N ALA A 341 -14.53 -4.82 -27.52
CA ALA A 341 -14.56 -4.97 -26.07
C ALA A 341 -13.15 -5.15 -25.48
N LEU A 342 -12.20 -5.75 -26.20
CA LEU A 342 -10.88 -6.03 -25.61
C LEU A 342 -10.11 -4.76 -25.24
N ARG A 343 -9.93 -3.81 -26.18
CA ARG A 343 -9.25 -2.54 -25.89
C ARG A 343 -10.04 -1.71 -24.86
N GLY A 344 -11.36 -1.67 -25.00
CA GLY A 344 -12.24 -0.89 -24.12
C GLY A 344 -12.21 -1.42 -22.69
N ARG A 345 -12.15 -2.74 -22.52
CA ARG A 345 -12.03 -3.42 -21.22
C ARG A 345 -10.73 -3.05 -20.53
N HIS A 346 -9.60 -3.10 -21.24
CA HIS A 346 -8.31 -2.70 -20.67
C HIS A 346 -8.26 -1.21 -20.32
N PHE A 347 -8.85 -0.34 -21.15
CA PHE A 347 -9.00 1.08 -20.86
C PHE A 347 -9.82 1.31 -19.58
N ALA A 348 -10.99 0.69 -19.49
CA ALA A 348 -11.90 0.76 -18.35
C ALA A 348 -11.24 0.30 -17.05
N TYR A 349 -10.50 -0.82 -17.09
CA TYR A 349 -9.76 -1.31 -15.93
C TYR A 349 -8.65 -0.36 -15.48
N GLY A 350 -7.92 0.24 -16.43
CA GLY A 350 -6.96 1.29 -16.10
C GLY A 350 -7.63 2.51 -15.45
N LEU A 351 -8.81 2.93 -15.93
CA LEU A 351 -9.56 4.03 -15.31
C LEU A 351 -9.99 3.70 -13.87
N LEU A 352 -10.58 2.53 -13.64
CA LEU A 352 -11.02 2.10 -12.31
C LEU A 352 -9.83 2.04 -11.35
N ALA A 353 -8.71 1.44 -11.77
CA ALA A 353 -7.51 1.35 -10.94
C ALA A 353 -6.90 2.73 -10.64
N ALA A 354 -6.79 3.60 -11.65
CA ALA A 354 -6.27 4.96 -11.48
C ALA A 354 -7.11 5.78 -10.49
N GLN A 355 -8.44 5.67 -10.52
CA GLN A 355 -9.34 6.38 -9.59
C GLN A 355 -9.10 6.02 -8.12
N ARG A 356 -8.58 4.82 -7.80
CA ARG A 356 -8.21 4.44 -6.42
C ARG A 356 -7.06 5.28 -5.87
N LEU A 357 -6.23 5.84 -6.76
CA LEU A 357 -5.15 6.77 -6.41
C LEU A 357 -5.64 8.20 -6.20
N LYS A 358 -6.96 8.45 -6.33
CA LYS A 358 -7.61 9.76 -6.16
C LYS A 358 -6.92 10.87 -6.95
N PRO A 359 -6.80 10.73 -8.29
CA PRO A 359 -6.34 11.83 -9.13
C PRO A 359 -7.34 12.99 -9.06
N ASP A 360 -6.83 14.22 -9.22
CA ASP A 360 -7.68 15.41 -9.38
C ASP A 360 -8.38 15.39 -10.74
N SER A 361 -7.67 14.92 -11.77
CA SER A 361 -8.23 14.80 -13.11
C SER A 361 -7.60 13.67 -13.91
N ILE A 362 -8.43 13.02 -14.72
CA ILE A 362 -8.05 12.16 -15.84
C ILE A 362 -8.63 12.79 -17.10
N LYS A 363 -7.78 13.19 -18.04
CA LYS A 363 -8.20 13.74 -19.33
C LYS A 363 -7.79 12.79 -20.42
N VAL A 364 -8.69 12.49 -21.33
CA VAL A 364 -8.42 11.64 -22.49
C VAL A 364 -8.82 12.38 -23.74
N PHE A 365 -7.88 12.49 -24.67
CA PHE A 365 -8.06 13.14 -25.95
C PHE A 365 -7.70 12.14 -27.04
N SER A 366 -8.63 11.79 -27.92
CA SER A 366 -8.40 10.76 -28.93
C SER A 366 -8.91 11.14 -30.30
N GLY A 367 -8.11 10.85 -31.33
CA GLY A 367 -8.47 11.14 -32.72
C GLY A 367 -7.87 12.46 -33.25
N PRO A 368 -8.14 12.77 -34.53
CA PRO A 368 -7.60 13.94 -35.21
C PRO A 368 -8.19 15.24 -34.65
N SER A 369 -7.41 16.33 -34.67
CA SER A 369 -7.80 17.62 -34.07
C SER A 369 -9.19 18.17 -34.45
N LYS A 370 -9.74 17.86 -35.64
CA LYS A 370 -11.08 18.33 -36.05
C LYS A 370 -12.23 17.58 -35.39
N ASP A 371 -12.03 16.29 -35.13
CA ASP A 371 -13.05 15.35 -34.60
C ASP A 371 -12.56 14.68 -33.32
N ARG A 372 -11.77 15.42 -32.52
CA ARG A 372 -11.08 14.87 -31.36
C ARG A 372 -12.10 14.57 -30.26
N ALA A 373 -12.26 13.30 -29.93
CA ALA A 373 -13.08 12.85 -28.82
C ALA A 373 -12.38 13.24 -27.51
N VAL A 374 -13.14 13.78 -26.56
CA VAL A 374 -12.62 14.25 -25.28
C VAL A 374 -13.42 13.63 -24.13
N MET A 375 -12.71 13.08 -23.15
CA MET A 375 -13.26 12.67 -21.86
C MET A 375 -12.51 13.40 -20.75
N VAL A 376 -13.25 13.96 -19.80
CA VAL A 376 -12.68 14.55 -18.59
C VAL A 376 -13.36 13.92 -17.39
N LEU A 377 -12.59 13.20 -16.59
CA LEU A 377 -13.00 12.71 -15.27
C LEU A 377 -12.28 13.57 -14.24
N ALA A 378 -12.95 14.58 -13.71
CA ALA A 378 -12.43 15.45 -12.66
C ALA A 378 -13.36 15.39 -11.44
N ASP A 379 -12.82 15.62 -10.25
CA ASP A 379 -13.67 15.87 -9.09
C ASP A 379 -14.38 17.23 -9.31
N LYS A 380 -15.69 17.30 -9.00
CA LYS A 380 -16.63 18.34 -9.48
C LYS A 380 -16.19 19.79 -9.20
N GLU A 381 -15.26 20.01 -8.29
CA GLU A 381 -14.77 21.33 -7.90
C GLU A 381 -13.58 21.84 -8.74
N SER A 382 -12.92 20.99 -9.55
CA SER A 382 -11.64 21.33 -10.21
C SER A 382 -11.72 21.59 -11.73
N SER A 383 -12.92 21.65 -12.32
CA SER A 383 -13.10 21.56 -13.78
C SER A 383 -13.37 22.90 -14.50
N SER A 384 -12.58 23.95 -14.26
CA SER A 384 -12.72 25.23 -14.99
C SER A 384 -11.74 25.42 -16.17
N GLY A 385 -10.95 24.40 -16.52
CA GLY A 385 -10.01 24.49 -17.65
C GLY A 385 -10.69 24.22 -18.99
N SER A 386 -10.70 25.21 -19.88
CA SER A 386 -11.09 25.04 -21.29
C SER A 386 -10.29 23.90 -21.93
N PRO A 387 -10.90 23.06 -22.78
CA PRO A 387 -10.19 22.02 -23.51
C PRO A 387 -9.09 22.67 -24.34
N SER A 388 -7.83 22.43 -23.97
CA SER A 388 -6.69 22.85 -24.77
C SER A 388 -6.78 22.11 -26.11
N ALA A 389 -6.66 22.85 -27.21
CA ALA A 389 -6.58 22.29 -28.55
C ALA A 389 -5.24 21.58 -28.72
N GLU A 390 -5.12 20.41 -28.10
CA GLU A 390 -3.92 19.62 -28.21
C GLU A 390 -3.83 19.11 -29.68
N PRO A 391 -2.71 19.31 -30.38
CA PRO A 391 -2.51 18.79 -31.71
C PRO A 391 -2.21 17.28 -31.64
N GLY A 392 -2.71 16.50 -32.60
CA GLY A 392 -2.40 15.06 -32.67
C GLY A 392 -3.44 14.23 -33.45
N LYS A 393 -3.04 13.02 -33.85
CA LYS A 393 -3.92 12.00 -34.45
C LYS A 393 -4.16 10.79 -33.54
N GLY A 394 -3.32 10.61 -32.53
CA GLY A 394 -3.36 9.46 -31.62
C GLY A 394 -4.26 9.67 -30.41
N THR A 395 -3.99 8.90 -29.36
CA THR A 395 -4.63 9.04 -28.05
C THR A 395 -3.64 9.62 -27.05
N VAL A 396 -4.10 10.57 -26.25
CA VAL A 396 -3.37 11.15 -25.12
C VAL A 396 -4.22 10.97 -23.87
N ILE A 397 -3.63 10.38 -22.84
CA ILE A 397 -4.21 10.21 -21.51
C ILE A 397 -3.35 11.00 -20.54
N GLU A 398 -3.93 12.02 -19.92
CA GLU A 398 -3.28 12.80 -18.86
C GLU A 398 -3.92 12.48 -17.51
N LEU A 399 -3.08 12.17 -16.54
CA LEU A 399 -3.47 11.87 -15.18
C LEU A 399 -2.77 12.85 -14.25
N ARG A 400 -3.52 13.66 -13.50
CA ARG A 400 -2.97 14.62 -12.52
C ARG A 400 -3.45 14.32 -11.12
N TRP A 401 -2.55 14.47 -10.15
CA TRP A 401 -2.83 14.32 -8.72
C TRP A 401 -2.71 15.65 -7.98
N PRO A 402 -3.38 15.79 -6.82
CA PRO A 402 -3.29 17.00 -6.03
C PRO A 402 -1.90 17.19 -5.46
N GLU A 403 -1.44 18.44 -5.45
CA GLU A 403 -0.16 18.84 -4.84
C GLU A 403 -0.13 18.56 -3.32
N THR A 404 -1.30 18.48 -2.69
CA THR A 404 -1.46 18.50 -1.23
C THR A 404 -1.59 17.12 -0.57
N ALA A 405 -1.51 16.04 -1.36
CA ALA A 405 -1.60 14.66 -0.85
C ALA A 405 -0.29 13.89 -1.10
N SER A 406 -0.22 12.66 -0.57
CA SER A 406 0.82 11.68 -0.89
C SER A 406 0.77 11.34 -2.38
N LYS A 407 1.33 12.23 -3.21
CA LYS A 407 1.41 12.08 -4.66
C LYS A 407 2.02 10.72 -4.94
N PRO A 408 1.39 9.90 -5.81
CA PRO A 408 2.02 8.67 -6.24
C PRO A 408 3.40 8.96 -6.82
N ASP A 409 4.34 8.08 -6.53
CA ASP A 409 5.65 8.10 -7.15
C ASP A 409 5.50 7.80 -8.65
N VAL A 410 5.43 8.86 -9.46
CA VAL A 410 5.24 8.80 -10.92
C VAL A 410 6.41 8.06 -11.56
N GLN A 411 7.62 8.30 -11.07
CA GLN A 411 8.81 7.62 -11.58
C GLN A 411 8.72 6.12 -11.30
N GLY A 412 8.33 5.72 -10.09
CA GLY A 412 8.09 4.32 -9.75
C GLY A 412 6.97 3.65 -10.56
N ILE A 413 5.96 4.41 -11.01
CA ILE A 413 4.92 3.93 -11.94
C ILE A 413 5.52 3.69 -13.34
N ILE A 414 6.30 4.64 -13.85
CA ILE A 414 6.97 4.51 -15.15
C ILE A 414 7.95 3.33 -15.14
N GLU A 415 8.79 3.22 -14.12
CA GLU A 415 9.73 2.10 -13.98
C GLU A 415 9.02 0.75 -13.90
N ARG A 416 7.86 0.70 -13.25
CA ARG A 416 7.03 -0.51 -13.25
C ARG A 416 6.53 -0.84 -14.65
N ALA A 417 6.06 0.15 -15.40
CA ALA A 417 5.63 -0.01 -16.78
C ALA A 417 6.80 -0.52 -17.66
N VAL A 418 7.99 0.08 -17.53
CA VAL A 418 9.22 -0.34 -18.24
C VAL A 418 9.58 -1.79 -17.94
N ARG A 419 9.58 -2.20 -16.66
CA ARG A 419 9.93 -3.59 -16.27
C ARG A 419 8.93 -4.62 -16.77
N ALA A 420 7.65 -4.24 -16.84
CA ALA A 420 6.58 -5.17 -17.24
C ALA A 420 6.34 -5.17 -18.75
N PHE A 421 6.80 -4.16 -19.49
CA PHE A 421 6.56 -4.05 -20.92
C PHE A 421 7.56 -4.90 -21.71
N GLY A 422 7.06 -5.69 -22.64
CA GLY A 422 7.89 -6.46 -23.54
C GLY A 422 7.12 -7.42 -24.43
N LEU A 423 7.82 -8.04 -25.36
CA LEU A 423 7.32 -9.04 -26.30
C LEU A 423 6.12 -8.55 -27.11
N CYS A 424 6.15 -7.33 -27.63
CA CYS A 424 5.15 -6.87 -28.60
C CYS A 424 5.79 -6.02 -29.70
N LYS A 425 4.97 -5.69 -30.71
CA LYS A 425 5.40 -4.90 -31.87
C LYS A 425 5.51 -3.40 -31.56
N ALA A 426 4.90 -2.95 -30.47
CA ALA A 426 4.91 -1.54 -30.09
C ALA A 426 6.25 -1.17 -29.45
N GLU A 427 6.75 0.00 -29.79
CA GLU A 427 7.88 0.63 -29.13
C GLU A 427 7.38 1.44 -27.94
N LEU A 428 8.01 1.25 -26.78
CA LEU A 428 7.74 2.06 -25.58
C LEU A 428 8.85 3.09 -25.42
N ARG A 429 8.47 4.35 -25.26
CA ARG A 429 9.33 5.45 -24.83
C ARG A 429 8.92 5.87 -23.43
N ALA A 430 9.87 5.87 -22.50
CA ALA A 430 9.64 6.25 -21.12
C ALA A 430 10.59 7.39 -20.76
N ALA A 431 10.04 8.55 -20.35
CA ALA A 431 10.79 9.76 -20.08
C ALA A 431 11.78 10.11 -21.21
N GLY A 432 11.31 10.09 -22.46
CA GLY A 432 12.11 10.34 -23.66
C GLY A 432 13.08 9.22 -24.08
N SER A 433 13.27 8.17 -23.29
CA SER A 433 14.18 7.06 -23.61
C SER A 433 13.43 5.87 -24.21
N LYS A 434 13.96 5.29 -25.29
CA LYS A 434 13.43 4.06 -25.89
C LYS A 434 13.69 2.88 -24.97
N VAL A 435 12.65 2.11 -24.67
CA VAL A 435 12.68 0.88 -23.88
C VAL A 435 12.84 -0.30 -24.84
N ASN A 436 13.74 -1.23 -24.51
CA ASN A 436 13.86 -2.47 -25.29
C ASN A 436 12.64 -3.37 -24.98
N PRO A 437 11.82 -3.74 -25.99
CA PRO A 437 10.70 -4.65 -25.77
C PRO A 437 11.15 -6.10 -25.55
N TYR A 438 12.41 -6.47 -25.79
CA TYR A 438 12.89 -7.84 -25.65
C TYR A 438 13.71 -7.99 -24.36
N PRO A 439 13.12 -8.53 -23.28
CA PRO A 439 13.79 -8.63 -21.98
C PRO A 439 15.08 -9.47 -22.06
N TRP A 440 15.16 -10.41 -23.00
CA TRP A 440 16.32 -11.28 -23.19
C TRP A 440 17.50 -10.62 -23.92
N GLU A 441 17.32 -9.46 -24.55
CA GLU A 441 18.42 -8.74 -25.23
C GLU A 441 19.21 -7.84 -24.27
N ALA A 442 18.78 -7.70 -23.01
CA ALA A 442 19.13 -6.57 -22.17
C ALA A 442 20.36 -6.71 -21.26
N SER A 443 21.15 -7.79 -21.33
CA SER A 443 22.32 -7.96 -20.44
C SER A 443 23.65 -8.03 -21.20
N PRO A 444 24.39 -6.90 -21.31
CA PRO A 444 25.78 -6.93 -21.75
C PRO A 444 26.61 -7.81 -20.81
N GLY A 445 27.15 -8.92 -21.31
CA GLY A 445 28.12 -9.75 -20.58
C GLY A 445 27.57 -11.04 -19.95
N GLU A 446 26.28 -11.37 -20.09
CA GLU A 446 25.85 -12.74 -19.79
C GLU A 446 26.35 -13.70 -20.88
N PRO A 447 26.95 -14.85 -20.52
CA PRO A 447 27.29 -15.88 -21.49
C PRO A 447 25.99 -16.33 -22.17
N VAL A 448 25.85 -15.93 -23.43
CA VAL A 448 24.62 -16.09 -24.21
C VAL A 448 24.45 -17.57 -24.51
N GLY A 449 23.70 -18.28 -23.67
CA GLY A 449 22.91 -19.41 -24.16
C GLY A 449 22.10 -18.87 -25.34
N LYS A 450 22.29 -19.43 -26.54
CA LYS A 450 21.66 -18.93 -27.75
C LYS A 450 20.15 -19.02 -27.59
N TRP A 451 19.49 -17.87 -27.46
CA TRP A 451 18.03 -17.79 -27.45
C TRP A 451 17.49 -18.40 -28.73
N GLN A 452 16.56 -19.35 -28.59
CA GLN A 452 15.81 -19.92 -29.69
C GLN A 452 14.47 -19.19 -29.75
N ILE A 453 14.24 -18.47 -30.84
CA ILE A 453 13.01 -17.69 -31.04
C ILE A 453 12.02 -18.57 -31.79
N ALA A 454 10.79 -18.64 -31.29
CA ALA A 454 9.71 -19.39 -31.90
C ALA A 454 8.44 -18.53 -32.00
N SER A 455 7.63 -18.78 -33.02
CA SER A 455 6.32 -18.15 -33.18
C SER A 455 5.36 -19.12 -33.86
N GLY A 456 4.14 -19.22 -33.34
CA GLY A 456 3.10 -20.12 -33.83
C GLY A 456 1.78 -19.87 -33.10
N GLU A 457 0.64 -20.19 -33.71
CA GLU A 457 -0.70 -20.12 -33.09
C GLU A 457 -1.02 -18.78 -32.39
N GLY A 458 -0.60 -17.65 -32.95
CA GLY A 458 -0.83 -16.33 -32.33
C GLY A 458 0.09 -16.02 -31.13
N CYS A 459 0.95 -16.97 -30.76
CA CYS A 459 1.98 -16.81 -29.76
C CYS A 459 3.35 -16.55 -30.38
N ARG A 460 4.20 -15.89 -29.62
CA ARG A 460 5.62 -15.65 -29.92
C ARG A 460 6.42 -15.81 -28.64
N GLY A 461 7.64 -16.32 -28.74
CA GLY A 461 8.46 -16.50 -27.57
C GLY A 461 9.92 -16.74 -27.87
N ALA A 462 10.69 -16.82 -26.80
CA ALA A 462 12.08 -17.20 -26.84
C ALA A 462 12.38 -18.15 -25.69
N VAL A 463 13.18 -19.18 -25.95
CA VAL A 463 13.62 -20.15 -24.95
C VAL A 463 15.15 -20.21 -24.91
N ARG A 464 15.70 -20.32 -23.71
CA ARG A 464 17.12 -20.55 -23.46
C ARG A 464 17.26 -21.70 -22.47
N HIS A 465 17.96 -22.74 -22.88
CA HIS A 465 18.39 -23.79 -21.96
C HIS A 465 19.63 -23.34 -21.20
N PHE A 466 19.71 -23.70 -19.92
CA PHE A 466 20.89 -23.47 -19.10
C PHE A 466 21.19 -24.71 -18.26
N VAL A 467 22.45 -24.85 -17.84
CA VAL A 467 22.86 -25.91 -16.92
C VAL A 467 22.64 -25.40 -15.50
N PRO A 468 21.80 -26.06 -14.67
CA PRO A 468 21.63 -25.63 -13.28
C PRO A 468 22.95 -25.80 -12.52
N ALA A 469 23.12 -25.04 -11.42
CA ALA A 469 24.22 -25.28 -10.50
C ALA A 469 24.13 -26.72 -9.93
N PRO A 470 25.26 -27.34 -9.50
CA PRO A 470 25.27 -28.74 -9.04
C PRO A 470 24.30 -29.04 -7.88
N ASP A 471 23.94 -28.01 -7.11
CA ASP A 471 23.03 -28.05 -5.97
C ASP A 471 21.61 -27.54 -6.30
N GLU A 472 21.37 -27.03 -7.51
CA GLU A 472 20.05 -26.59 -7.96
C GLU A 472 19.31 -27.71 -8.70
N LEU A 473 18.06 -27.97 -8.29
CA LEU A 473 17.16 -28.83 -9.06
C LEU A 473 16.85 -28.17 -10.41
N PRO A 474 16.76 -28.93 -11.51
CA PRO A 474 16.43 -28.33 -12.79
C PRO A 474 15.05 -27.67 -12.74
N LYS A 475 14.97 -26.47 -13.31
CA LYS A 475 13.77 -25.63 -13.25
C LYS A 475 13.48 -25.00 -14.60
N ALA A 476 12.21 -25.08 -15.00
CA ALA A 476 11.65 -24.32 -16.10
C ALA A 476 11.03 -23.04 -15.54
N GLU A 477 11.54 -21.88 -15.95
CA GLU A 477 11.00 -20.57 -15.61
C GLU A 477 10.38 -19.94 -16.85
N ILE A 478 9.06 -19.72 -16.81
CA ILE A 478 8.29 -19.26 -17.96
C ILE A 478 7.65 -17.91 -17.60
N HIS A 479 8.00 -16.86 -18.32
CA HIS A 479 7.44 -15.53 -18.19
C HIS A 479 6.35 -15.33 -19.26
N VAL A 480 5.12 -15.11 -18.82
CA VAL A 480 3.96 -14.98 -19.70
C VAL A 480 3.59 -13.52 -19.86
N TYR A 481 3.42 -13.10 -21.12
CA TYR A 481 3.04 -11.77 -21.54
C TYR A 481 1.73 -11.83 -22.34
N VAL A 482 0.89 -10.82 -22.14
CA VAL A 482 -0.34 -10.61 -22.94
C VAL A 482 -0.37 -9.15 -23.35
N LEU A 483 -0.52 -8.90 -24.66
CA LEU A 483 -0.60 -7.56 -25.25
C LEU A 483 0.57 -6.66 -24.84
N GLY A 484 1.78 -7.23 -24.84
CA GLY A 484 3.00 -6.50 -24.53
C GLY A 484 3.27 -6.27 -23.05
N THR A 485 2.51 -6.89 -22.14
CA THR A 485 2.68 -6.72 -20.70
C THR A 485 2.86 -8.04 -19.99
N PHE A 486 3.79 -8.10 -19.04
CA PHE A 486 4.03 -9.23 -18.17
C PHE A 486 2.79 -9.49 -17.29
N ILE A 487 2.37 -10.75 -17.24
CA ILE A 487 1.21 -11.23 -16.49
C ILE A 487 1.67 -12.04 -15.29
N GLN A 488 2.36 -13.15 -15.55
CA GLN A 488 2.77 -14.08 -14.51
C GLN A 488 4.05 -14.82 -14.86
N ARG A 489 4.74 -15.27 -13.81
CA ARG A 489 5.87 -16.19 -13.88
C ARG A 489 5.41 -17.56 -13.42
N ILE A 490 5.68 -18.59 -14.22
CA ILE A 490 5.43 -19.99 -13.90
C ILE A 490 6.77 -20.66 -13.67
N VAL A 491 6.91 -21.35 -12.54
CA VAL A 491 8.11 -22.13 -12.23
C VAL A 491 7.69 -23.60 -12.14
N ARG A 492 8.33 -24.47 -12.92
CA ARG A 492 8.12 -25.92 -12.87
C ARG A 492 9.44 -26.62 -12.58
N HIS A 493 9.40 -27.64 -11.74
CA HIS A 493 10.52 -28.56 -11.58
C HIS A 493 10.37 -29.66 -12.63
N GLN A 494 11.30 -29.72 -13.57
CA GLN A 494 11.28 -30.64 -14.72
C GLN A 494 12.66 -31.27 -14.93
N TYR A 495 12.80 -32.15 -15.91
CA TYR A 495 14.08 -32.82 -16.20
C TYR A 495 15.14 -31.89 -16.83
N SER A 496 14.72 -30.74 -17.38
CA SER A 496 15.63 -29.77 -18.02
C SER A 496 15.43 -28.38 -17.44
N SER A 497 16.53 -27.66 -17.26
CA SER A 497 16.51 -26.24 -16.92
C SER A 497 16.39 -25.37 -18.15
N PHE A 498 15.37 -24.52 -18.18
CA PHE A 498 15.21 -23.52 -19.23
C PHE A 498 14.49 -22.28 -18.70
N GLU A 499 14.77 -21.17 -19.35
CA GLU A 499 14.06 -19.91 -19.18
C GLU A 499 13.33 -19.62 -20.50
N ALA A 500 12.04 -19.32 -20.40
CA ALA A 500 11.20 -19.03 -21.55
C ALA A 500 10.42 -17.74 -21.35
N TYR A 501 10.29 -16.98 -22.43
CA TYR A 501 9.48 -15.77 -22.53
C TYR A 501 8.40 -16.05 -23.55
N LEU A 502 7.13 -16.03 -23.16
CA LEU A 502 5.99 -16.34 -24.03
C LEU A 502 5.04 -15.14 -24.06
N ALA A 503 4.68 -14.69 -25.25
CA ALA A 503 3.62 -13.71 -25.46
C ALA A 503 2.52 -14.29 -26.34
N CYS A 504 1.29 -14.26 -25.83
CA CYS A 504 0.08 -14.65 -26.56
C CYS A 504 -0.97 -13.56 -26.34
N ASP A 505 -1.30 -12.81 -27.39
CA ASP A 505 -2.11 -11.59 -27.27
C ASP A 505 -3.62 -11.87 -27.10
N ASP A 506 -4.05 -13.11 -27.37
CA ASP A 506 -5.42 -13.59 -27.33
C ASP A 506 -5.79 -14.36 -26.05
N LEU A 507 -4.83 -14.58 -25.14
CA LEU A 507 -5.10 -15.26 -23.87
C LEU A 507 -6.06 -14.45 -23.00
N ALA A 508 -7.12 -15.11 -22.54
CA ALA A 508 -8.04 -14.55 -21.57
C ALA A 508 -7.34 -14.35 -20.21
N LEU A 509 -7.44 -13.15 -19.67
CA LEU A 509 -6.96 -12.84 -18.32
C LEU A 509 -8.07 -13.02 -17.29
N ASP A 510 -7.68 -13.35 -16.07
CA ASP A 510 -8.59 -13.35 -14.94
C ASP A 510 -9.13 -11.95 -14.64
N ILE A 511 -10.13 -11.87 -13.75
CA ILE A 511 -10.73 -10.58 -13.37
C ILE A 511 -9.67 -9.62 -12.82
N SER A 512 -8.66 -10.15 -12.12
CA SER A 512 -7.58 -9.33 -11.56
C SER A 512 -6.57 -8.82 -12.58
N GLN A 513 -6.61 -9.32 -13.82
CA GLN A 513 -5.68 -9.01 -14.89
C GLN A 513 -4.21 -9.33 -14.54
N THR A 514 -4.00 -10.22 -13.57
CA THR A 514 -2.66 -10.64 -13.12
C THR A 514 -2.35 -12.09 -13.46
N ARG A 515 -3.34 -12.85 -13.95
CA ARG A 515 -3.16 -14.25 -14.32
C ARG A 515 -3.91 -14.59 -15.60
N VAL A 516 -3.47 -15.64 -16.26
CA VAL A 516 -4.24 -16.26 -17.35
C VAL A 516 -5.42 -17.03 -16.74
N ALA A 517 -6.62 -16.83 -17.30
CA ALA A 517 -7.85 -17.41 -16.78
C ALA A 517 -7.93 -18.93 -17.03
N ASP A 518 -7.51 -19.38 -18.21
CA ASP A 518 -7.46 -20.80 -18.57
C ASP A 518 -6.00 -21.30 -18.59
N LEU A 519 -5.60 -21.98 -17.53
CA LEU A 519 -4.27 -22.56 -17.43
C LEU A 519 -4.07 -23.74 -18.39
N LYS A 520 -5.14 -24.46 -18.76
CA LYS A 520 -5.02 -25.60 -19.69
C LYS A 520 -4.73 -25.12 -21.11
N GLU A 521 -5.39 -24.04 -21.52
CA GLU A 521 -5.11 -23.39 -22.80
C GLU A 521 -3.65 -22.90 -22.87
N LEU A 522 -3.16 -22.28 -21.79
CA LEU A 522 -1.77 -21.86 -21.68
C LEU A 522 -0.80 -23.05 -21.75
N GLU A 523 -1.12 -24.16 -21.08
CA GLU A 523 -0.32 -25.39 -21.12
C GLU A 523 -0.23 -25.97 -22.52
N GLN A 524 -1.36 -26.07 -23.22
CA GLN A 524 -1.39 -26.53 -24.60
C GLN A 524 -0.52 -25.66 -25.51
N ARG A 525 -0.61 -24.33 -25.38
CA ARG A 525 0.22 -23.41 -26.18
C ARG A 525 1.70 -23.50 -25.84
N LEU A 526 2.03 -23.77 -24.57
CA LEU A 526 3.41 -24.01 -24.14
C LEU A 526 3.97 -25.29 -24.76
N GLU A 527 3.19 -26.36 -24.81
CA GLU A 527 3.58 -27.64 -25.44
C GLU A 527 3.75 -27.52 -26.95
N THR A 528 3.00 -26.64 -27.62
CA THR A 528 3.18 -26.39 -29.06
C THR A 528 4.44 -25.58 -29.37
N LEU A 529 4.85 -24.67 -28.46
CA LEU A 529 5.91 -23.69 -28.71
C LEU A 529 7.30 -24.11 -28.20
N LEU A 530 7.35 -24.92 -27.14
CA LEU A 530 8.58 -25.46 -26.54
C LEU A 530 8.84 -26.88 -27.07
#